data_AF-A0A0J8QPK6-F1
#
_entry.id   AF-A0A0J8QPK6-F1
#
_cell.length_a   1.000
_cell.length_b   1.000
_cell.length_c   1.000
_cell.angle_alpha   90.00
_cell.angle_beta   90.00
_cell.angle_gamma   90.00
#
_symmetry.space_group_name_H-M   'P 1'
#
loop_
_entity.id
_entity.type
_entity.pdbx_description
1 polymer ?
#
loop_
_entity_poly.entity_id
_entity_poly.type
_entity_poly.pdbx_seq_one_letter_code
_entity_poly.pdbx_strand_id
1 'polypeptide(L)'
;MTWKSRLFSRSAASGHGDGEVITTHSDEVKGEGKPESQEREIAAKDLEKVAKSHQWDPNLPSEQIDAIEEARRTGDVEIVTQVDKAFLEDSPYPEVRAAVRNTDEGEVANTVRAWILGLVFVTVGSGLNMFLSMRSPAITFPSIVVQLLVYPVGCLWAKVVPRRVFNVFGLRWTFNTGPFTIKEHAVITVSRLFFPTPKTMLNVLIHFCRSCQTFFNINLGWGFALLFTLSSQMIGMALSGIFRRFLIWPAAMIWPAVFSNTSLFYALHDKTRSDPSMTNGWRISRYRWFLYLMMAAFAYYWLPGVLWQGLSVFCFVTWIRPKSPVINQLFGGFTGLSLIPLTFDWTYISSYLQNPLLSPTHSHLNTLIGLGLFVIITTVGISYSGAMYSDYLPINTSSTFDNTQNFYNVSRILGPNFSFDIEKYKSYSPLFLAPTFALNYGLSFAALTAVLVHIALYHGKEIIYRAKAAEIKSQISI
;
A
#
# COMPACT_ATOMS: atom_id res chain seq x y z
N MET A 1 -9.23 -4.20 -31.89
CA MET A 1 -9.50 -2.75 -32.06
C MET A 1 -10.99 -2.39 -32.18
N THR A 2 -11.94 -3.27 -31.81
CA THR A 2 -13.39 -3.07 -32.12
C THR A 2 -14.34 -3.30 -30.95
N TRP A 3 -13.85 -3.33 -29.70
CA TRP A 3 -14.69 -3.53 -28.50
C TRP A 3 -14.96 -2.26 -27.67
N LYS A 4 -14.09 -1.24 -27.76
CA LYS A 4 -14.23 0.01 -26.98
C LYS A 4 -15.32 0.96 -27.48
N SER A 5 -15.67 0.94 -28.77
CA SER A 5 -16.61 1.91 -29.36
C SER A 5 -18.09 1.67 -29.02
N ARG A 6 -18.47 0.48 -28.51
CA ARG A 6 -19.88 0.15 -28.24
C ARG A 6 -20.39 0.55 -26.84
N LEU A 7 -19.51 0.90 -25.91
CA LEU A 7 -19.91 1.33 -24.56
C LEU A 7 -20.39 2.80 -24.55
N PHE A 8 -19.80 3.66 -25.38
CA PHE A 8 -20.16 5.08 -25.43
C PHE A 8 -21.47 5.37 -26.17
N SER A 9 -21.86 4.54 -27.15
CA SER A 9 -23.10 4.80 -27.92
C SER A 9 -24.39 4.50 -27.15
N ARG A 10 -24.33 3.82 -25.99
CA ARG A 10 -25.52 3.42 -25.22
C ARG A 10 -25.87 4.36 -24.08
N SER A 11 -24.96 5.22 -23.64
CA SER A 11 -25.27 6.22 -22.59
C SER A 11 -26.09 7.41 -23.11
N ALA A 12 -26.13 7.62 -24.43
CA ALA A 12 -26.83 8.75 -25.05
C ALA A 12 -28.31 8.45 -25.39
N ALA A 13 -28.82 7.24 -25.15
CA ALA A 13 -30.12 6.79 -25.67
C ALA A 13 -31.19 6.47 -24.61
N SER A 14 -30.97 6.77 -23.33
CA SER A 14 -31.98 6.55 -22.28
C SER A 14 -32.26 7.84 -21.50
N GLY A 15 -33.12 8.67 -22.09
CA GLY A 15 -33.54 9.95 -21.50
C GLY A 15 -34.57 10.65 -22.38
N HIS A 16 -35.67 9.96 -22.72
CA HIS A 16 -36.88 10.57 -23.28
C HIS A 16 -38.06 10.05 -22.46
N GLY A 17 -38.72 10.95 -21.75
CA GLY A 17 -39.86 10.67 -20.89
C GLY A 17 -40.25 11.89 -20.07
N ASP A 18 -41.07 12.74 -20.68
CA ASP A 18 -42.14 13.61 -20.17
C ASP A 18 -42.01 14.21 -18.74
N GLY A 19 -42.01 15.54 -18.68
CA GLY A 19 -42.15 16.31 -17.45
C GLY A 19 -42.36 17.81 -17.71
N GLU A 20 -43.63 18.22 -17.64
CA GLU A 20 -44.22 19.56 -17.52
C GLU A 20 -43.35 20.82 -17.60
N VAL A 21 -43.75 21.68 -18.54
CA VAL A 21 -43.44 23.10 -18.61
C VAL A 21 -44.01 23.81 -17.38
N ILE A 22 -43.13 24.25 -16.47
CA ILE A 22 -43.47 25.28 -15.48
C ILE A 22 -42.68 26.54 -15.83
N THR A 23 -43.37 27.47 -16.47
CA THR A 23 -42.98 28.86 -16.63
C THR A 23 -43.04 29.56 -15.27
N THR A 24 -41.92 30.06 -14.77
CA THR A 24 -41.91 31.12 -13.75
C THR A 24 -40.99 32.25 -14.19
N HIS A 25 -41.67 33.32 -14.57
CA HIS A 25 -41.30 34.73 -14.64
C HIS A 25 -39.86 35.13 -14.33
N SER A 26 -39.27 35.75 -15.35
CA SER A 26 -38.22 36.75 -15.28
C SER A 26 -38.59 37.91 -14.36
N ASP A 27 -37.81 38.10 -13.30
CA ASP A 27 -37.59 39.41 -12.70
C ASP A 27 -36.10 39.75 -12.84
N GLU A 28 -35.85 40.77 -13.65
CA GLU A 28 -34.55 41.40 -13.84
C GLU A 28 -34.07 41.99 -12.50
N VAL A 29 -33.00 41.41 -11.94
CA VAL A 29 -32.10 42.16 -11.06
C VAL A 29 -30.80 42.39 -11.82
N LYS A 30 -30.71 43.56 -12.44
CA LYS A 30 -29.45 44.13 -12.94
C LYS A 30 -28.52 44.35 -11.74
N GLY A 31 -27.62 43.40 -11.50
CA GLY A 31 -26.54 43.49 -10.52
C GLY A 31 -25.23 42.96 -11.11
N GLU A 32 -24.35 43.89 -11.50
CA GLU A 32 -22.90 43.76 -11.68
C GLU A 32 -22.31 42.43 -12.19
N GLY A 33 -22.10 42.34 -13.51
CA GLY A 33 -21.35 41.28 -14.19
C GLY A 33 -19.83 41.28 -13.94
N LYS A 34 -19.41 41.06 -12.70
CA LYS A 34 -18.00 40.85 -12.31
C LYS A 34 -17.63 39.49 -11.68
N PRO A 35 -18.52 38.63 -11.13
CA PRO A 35 -18.08 37.36 -10.56
C PRO A 35 -17.77 36.29 -11.61
N GLU A 36 -18.51 36.23 -12.72
CA GLU A 36 -18.29 35.20 -13.74
C GLU A 36 -16.94 35.33 -14.48
N SER A 37 -16.43 36.54 -14.71
CA SER A 37 -15.14 36.71 -15.40
C SER A 37 -13.95 36.30 -14.53
N GLN A 38 -14.01 36.50 -13.22
CA GLN A 38 -13.02 36.00 -12.27
C GLN A 38 -13.08 34.48 -12.13
N GLU A 39 -14.27 33.90 -12.02
CA GLU A 39 -14.43 32.44 -11.99
C GLU A 39 -13.93 31.80 -13.28
N ARG A 40 -14.17 32.42 -14.44
CA ARG A 40 -13.66 31.97 -15.76
C ARG A 40 -12.13 32.00 -15.83
N GLU A 41 -11.49 33.05 -15.32
CA GLU A 41 -10.03 33.17 -15.33
C GLU A 41 -9.37 32.20 -14.34
N ILE A 42 -10.03 31.91 -13.22
CA ILE A 42 -9.60 30.91 -12.24
C ILE A 42 -9.75 29.51 -12.82
N ALA A 43 -10.90 29.17 -13.43
CA ALA A 43 -11.15 27.89 -14.07
C ALA A 43 -10.18 27.60 -15.22
N ALA A 44 -9.89 28.59 -16.08
CA ALA A 44 -8.91 28.44 -17.16
C ALA A 44 -7.48 28.24 -16.62
N LYS A 45 -7.10 28.97 -15.57
CA LYS A 45 -5.80 28.79 -14.90
C LYS A 45 -5.70 27.46 -14.17
N ASP A 46 -6.79 26.96 -13.62
CA ASP A 46 -6.81 25.68 -12.92
C ASP A 46 -6.81 24.50 -13.91
N LEU A 47 -7.50 24.61 -15.04
CA LEU A 47 -7.41 23.64 -16.13
C LEU A 47 -6.00 23.57 -16.74
N GLU A 48 -5.33 24.71 -16.96
CA GLU A 48 -3.95 24.73 -17.46
C GLU A 48 -2.97 24.05 -16.48
N LYS A 49 -3.24 24.16 -15.17
CA LYS A 49 -2.44 23.51 -14.12
C LYS A 49 -2.74 22.02 -14.03
N VAL A 50 -4.01 21.62 -14.11
CA VAL A 50 -4.44 20.21 -14.14
C VAL A 50 -3.80 19.51 -15.33
N ALA A 51 -3.88 20.10 -16.52
CA ALA A 51 -3.24 19.60 -17.75
C ALA A 51 -1.72 19.40 -17.57
N LYS A 52 -1.01 20.40 -17.00
CA LYS A 52 0.44 20.29 -16.73
C LYS A 52 0.77 19.24 -15.66
N SER A 53 -0.08 19.07 -14.65
CA SER A 53 0.16 18.10 -13.57
C SER A 53 -0.09 16.65 -13.98
N HIS A 54 -1.04 16.41 -14.90
CA HIS A 54 -1.41 15.07 -15.36
C HIS A 54 -0.76 14.68 -16.69
N GLN A 55 0.05 15.54 -17.30
CA GLN A 55 0.66 15.32 -18.63
C GLN A 55 1.51 14.04 -18.73
N TRP A 56 2.11 13.62 -17.61
CA TRP A 56 2.97 12.42 -17.53
C TRP A 56 2.39 11.35 -16.61
N ASP A 57 1.09 11.40 -16.29
CA ASP A 57 0.47 10.42 -15.41
C ASP A 57 0.14 9.13 -16.20
N PRO A 58 0.84 8.01 -15.94
CA PRO A 58 0.59 6.75 -16.64
C PRO A 58 -0.74 6.10 -16.24
N ASN A 59 -1.42 6.57 -15.20
CA ASN A 59 -2.67 5.99 -14.70
C ASN A 59 -3.92 6.66 -15.32
N LEU A 60 -3.78 7.80 -16.00
CA LEU A 60 -4.90 8.43 -16.69
C LEU A 60 -5.04 7.84 -18.12
N PRO A 61 -6.24 7.45 -18.57
CA PRO A 61 -6.48 7.09 -19.97
C PRO A 61 -6.02 8.20 -20.91
N SER A 62 -5.25 7.86 -21.95
CA SER A 62 -4.74 8.82 -22.94
C SER A 62 -5.86 9.65 -23.58
N GLU A 63 -7.03 9.03 -23.80
CA GLU A 63 -8.24 9.68 -24.32
C GLU A 63 -8.72 10.86 -23.44
N GLN A 64 -8.53 10.79 -22.12
CA GLN A 64 -8.88 11.88 -21.21
C GLN A 64 -7.79 12.97 -21.18
N ILE A 65 -6.51 12.60 -21.30
CA ILE A 65 -5.40 13.57 -21.43
C ILE A 65 -5.58 14.37 -22.72
N ASP A 66 -5.89 13.68 -23.81
CA ASP A 66 -6.11 14.28 -25.12
C ASP A 66 -7.35 15.19 -25.11
N ALA A 67 -8.44 14.78 -24.43
CA ALA A 67 -9.62 15.62 -24.24
C ALA A 67 -9.35 16.88 -23.40
N ILE A 68 -8.48 16.79 -22.38
CA ILE A 68 -8.07 17.96 -21.58
C ILE A 68 -7.22 18.92 -22.43
N GLU A 69 -6.28 18.40 -23.22
CA GLU A 69 -5.43 19.21 -24.09
C GLU A 69 -6.22 19.80 -25.28
N GLU A 70 -7.24 19.09 -25.77
CA GLU A 70 -8.19 19.60 -26.76
C GLU A 70 -9.07 20.69 -26.15
N ALA A 71 -9.65 20.49 -24.97
CA ALA A 71 -10.39 21.52 -24.24
C ALA A 71 -9.54 22.78 -23.99
N ARG A 72 -8.24 22.60 -23.69
CA ARG A 72 -7.27 23.68 -23.56
C ARG A 72 -6.99 24.41 -24.89
N ARG A 73 -6.93 23.68 -26.01
CA ARG A 73 -6.68 24.24 -27.35
C ARG A 73 -7.89 25.01 -27.88
N THR A 74 -9.09 24.51 -27.65
CA THR A 74 -10.33 25.08 -28.18
C THR A 74 -10.85 26.24 -27.32
N GLY A 75 -10.53 26.25 -26.02
CA GLY A 75 -10.90 27.35 -25.11
C GLY A 75 -12.40 27.42 -24.80
N ASP A 76 -13.16 26.37 -25.11
CA ASP A 76 -14.61 26.33 -24.95
C ASP A 76 -15.01 26.18 -23.48
N VAL A 77 -15.63 27.24 -22.95
CA VAL A 77 -15.95 27.41 -21.51
C VAL A 77 -16.92 26.34 -21.00
N GLU A 78 -17.85 25.87 -21.84
CA GLU A 78 -18.81 24.83 -21.45
C GLU A 78 -18.16 23.46 -21.30
N ILE A 79 -17.23 23.11 -22.20
CA ILE A 79 -16.48 21.85 -22.13
C ILE A 79 -15.54 21.89 -20.92
N VAL A 80 -14.86 23.01 -20.70
CA VAL A 80 -13.99 23.23 -19.53
C VAL A 80 -14.78 23.10 -18.23
N THR A 81 -15.98 23.67 -18.14
CA THR A 81 -16.82 23.60 -16.93
C THR A 81 -17.43 22.22 -16.73
N GLN A 82 -17.79 21.50 -17.81
CA GLN A 82 -18.28 20.12 -17.72
C GLN A 82 -17.18 19.15 -17.33
N VAL A 83 -15.98 19.32 -17.88
CA VAL A 83 -14.79 18.57 -17.47
C VAL A 83 -14.49 18.87 -16.01
N ASP A 84 -14.39 20.13 -15.60
CA ASP A 84 -14.10 20.47 -14.20
C ASP A 84 -15.15 19.92 -13.22
N LYS A 85 -16.45 20.03 -13.55
CA LYS A 85 -17.52 19.40 -12.76
C LYS A 85 -17.42 17.88 -12.72
N ALA A 86 -17.11 17.21 -13.84
CA ALA A 86 -16.92 15.77 -13.88
C ALA A 86 -15.68 15.33 -13.07
N PHE A 87 -14.64 16.15 -13.00
CA PHE A 87 -13.44 15.93 -12.19
C PHE A 87 -13.66 16.23 -10.69
N LEU A 88 -14.62 17.08 -10.34
CA LEU A 88 -14.98 17.43 -8.97
C LEU A 88 -16.01 16.48 -8.36
N GLU A 89 -16.99 16.01 -9.14
CA GLU A 89 -18.04 15.08 -8.68
C GLU A 89 -17.61 13.61 -8.76
N ASP A 90 -16.70 13.27 -9.68
CA ASP A 90 -16.24 11.90 -9.90
C ASP A 90 -14.71 11.83 -10.03
N SER A 91 -14.14 10.72 -9.57
CA SER A 91 -12.68 10.55 -9.69
C SER A 91 -12.31 10.37 -11.16
N PRO A 92 -11.26 11.03 -11.66
CA PRO A 92 -10.85 10.90 -13.06
C PRO A 92 -10.41 9.47 -13.40
N TYR A 93 -9.86 8.75 -12.42
CA TYR A 93 -9.37 7.40 -12.58
C TYR A 93 -10.50 6.36 -12.57
N PRO A 94 -10.67 5.56 -13.65
CA PRO A 94 -11.70 4.54 -13.73
C PRO A 94 -11.58 3.47 -12.63
N GLU A 95 -10.37 3.17 -12.18
CA GLU A 95 -10.10 2.21 -11.10
C GLU A 95 -10.69 2.68 -9.77
N VAL A 96 -10.58 3.99 -9.48
CA VAL A 96 -11.15 4.59 -8.28
C VAL A 96 -12.67 4.56 -8.35
N ARG A 97 -13.26 4.90 -9.51
CA ARG A 97 -14.71 4.87 -9.73
C ARG A 97 -15.32 3.48 -9.58
N ALA A 98 -14.57 2.46 -10.00
CA ALA A 98 -15.00 1.08 -9.83
C ALA A 98 -14.92 0.61 -8.37
N ALA A 99 -13.99 1.16 -7.59
CA ALA A 99 -13.69 0.70 -6.23
C ALA A 99 -14.35 1.53 -5.10
N VAL A 100 -14.77 2.77 -5.39
CA VAL A 100 -15.28 3.74 -4.41
C VAL A 100 -16.50 4.46 -5.00
N ARG A 101 -17.57 4.58 -4.20
CA ARG A 101 -18.74 5.40 -4.56
C ARG A 101 -18.50 6.86 -4.18
N ASN A 102 -19.03 7.79 -4.97
CA ASN A 102 -18.86 9.22 -4.72
C ASN A 102 -19.81 9.76 -3.64
N THR A 103 -20.86 9.01 -3.30
CA THR A 103 -21.83 9.39 -2.28
C THR A 103 -21.57 8.66 -0.97
N ASP A 104 -21.69 9.40 0.14
CA ASP A 104 -21.64 8.86 1.51
C ASP A 104 -22.98 9.12 2.21
N GLU A 105 -23.53 8.08 2.84
CA GLU A 105 -24.84 8.13 3.52
C GLU A 105 -24.76 8.69 4.95
N GLY A 106 -23.65 9.34 5.33
CA GLY A 106 -23.56 10.08 6.59
C GLY A 106 -23.66 9.22 7.86
N GLU A 107 -23.46 7.90 7.76
CA GLU A 107 -23.63 6.96 8.89
C GLU A 107 -22.68 7.26 10.07
N VAL A 108 -23.02 6.76 11.27
CA VAL A 108 -22.19 6.93 12.47
C VAL A 108 -20.99 5.98 12.42
N ALA A 109 -19.77 6.53 12.50
CA ALA A 109 -18.52 5.77 12.45
C ALA A 109 -17.97 5.42 13.85
N ASN A 110 -18.12 6.32 14.82
CA ASN A 110 -17.51 6.21 16.14
C ASN A 110 -18.49 5.58 17.14
N THR A 111 -18.39 4.27 17.34
CA THR A 111 -19.28 3.54 18.25
C THR A 111 -18.49 2.64 19.20
N VAL A 112 -19.07 2.38 20.38
CA VAL A 112 -18.44 1.51 21.39
C VAL A 112 -18.19 0.10 20.85
N ARG A 113 -19.11 -0.41 20.01
CA ARG A 113 -18.95 -1.66 19.27
C ARG A 113 -17.68 -1.65 18.41
N ALA A 114 -17.45 -0.59 17.65
CA ALA A 114 -16.27 -0.48 16.80
C ALA A 114 -14.96 -0.47 17.61
N TRP A 115 -14.93 0.22 18.76
CA TRP A 115 -13.75 0.22 19.64
C TRP A 115 -13.47 -1.13 20.29
N ILE A 116 -14.49 -1.81 20.83
CA ILE A 116 -14.31 -3.11 21.48
C ILE A 116 -13.81 -4.15 20.46
N LEU A 117 -14.48 -4.25 19.30
CA LEU A 117 -14.07 -5.17 18.25
C LEU A 117 -12.68 -4.78 17.70
N GLY A 118 -12.43 -3.49 17.47
CA GLY A 118 -11.13 -2.98 17.06
C GLY A 118 -10.00 -3.41 18.00
N LEU A 119 -10.13 -3.16 19.30
CA LEU A 119 -9.12 -3.50 20.29
C LEU A 119 -8.86 -5.02 20.37
N VAL A 120 -9.92 -5.85 20.36
CA VAL A 120 -9.78 -7.31 20.40
C VAL A 120 -9.04 -7.84 19.18
N PHE A 121 -9.46 -7.45 17.97
CA PHE A 121 -8.81 -7.89 16.73
C PHE A 121 -7.39 -7.34 16.61
N VAL A 122 -7.11 -6.15 17.14
CA VAL A 122 -5.76 -5.59 17.23
C VAL A 122 -4.84 -6.40 18.12
N THR A 123 -5.28 -6.74 19.33
CA THR A 123 -4.47 -7.55 20.25
C THR A 123 -4.17 -8.92 19.66
N VAL A 124 -5.18 -9.63 19.15
CA VAL A 124 -5.03 -10.98 18.59
C VAL A 124 -4.18 -10.94 17.31
N GLY A 125 -4.51 -10.03 16.39
CA GLY A 125 -3.82 -9.93 15.11
C GLY A 125 -2.37 -9.46 15.21
N SER A 126 -2.08 -8.59 16.18
CA SER A 126 -0.70 -8.20 16.51
C SER A 126 0.12 -9.39 17.03
N GLY A 127 -0.43 -10.16 17.98
CA GLY A 127 0.24 -11.34 18.52
C GLY A 127 0.54 -12.38 17.45
N LEU A 128 -0.44 -12.67 16.58
CA LEU A 128 -0.26 -13.63 15.49
C LEU A 128 0.78 -13.17 14.46
N ASN A 129 0.80 -11.88 14.08
CA ASN A 129 1.82 -11.35 13.18
C ASN A 129 3.23 -11.38 13.78
N MET A 130 3.37 -11.06 15.07
CA MET A 130 4.66 -11.14 15.77
C MET A 130 5.17 -12.58 15.83
N PHE A 131 4.26 -13.53 16.01
CA PHE A 131 4.63 -14.95 15.99
C PHE A 131 5.07 -15.40 14.58
N LEU A 132 4.34 -15.03 13.53
CA LEU A 132 4.65 -15.43 12.16
C LEU A 132 5.81 -14.67 11.52
N SER A 133 6.21 -13.51 12.06
CA SER A 133 7.37 -12.77 11.55
C SER A 133 8.69 -13.51 11.77
N MET A 134 8.74 -14.43 12.75
CA MET A 134 9.93 -15.27 13.02
C MET A 134 10.09 -16.43 12.03
N ARG A 135 9.11 -16.67 11.16
CA ARG A 135 9.18 -17.71 10.12
C ARG A 135 9.98 -17.21 8.92
N SER A 136 10.72 -18.10 8.26
CA SER A 136 11.31 -17.87 6.94
C SER A 136 10.65 -18.78 5.90
N PRO A 137 9.96 -18.25 4.87
CA PRO A 137 9.64 -16.84 4.64
C PRO A 137 8.61 -16.29 5.65
N ALA A 138 8.69 -14.99 5.94
CA ALA A 138 7.81 -14.32 6.90
C ALA A 138 6.40 -14.16 6.33
N ILE A 139 5.40 -14.59 7.09
CA ILE A 139 3.99 -14.50 6.68
C ILE A 139 3.34 -13.32 7.40
N THR A 140 2.61 -12.49 6.66
CA THR A 140 1.87 -11.35 7.20
C THR A 140 0.37 -11.57 7.07
N PHE A 141 -0.40 -11.25 8.12
CA PHE A 141 -1.85 -11.25 8.07
C PHE A 141 -2.36 -9.96 7.42
N PRO A 142 -2.96 -10.00 6.22
CA PRO A 142 -3.44 -8.79 5.54
C PRO A 142 -4.71 -8.22 6.20
N SER A 143 -5.01 -6.95 5.93
CA SER A 143 -6.19 -6.25 6.46
C SER A 143 -7.52 -6.90 6.04
N ILE A 144 -7.55 -7.48 4.84
CA ILE A 144 -8.71 -8.16 4.26
C ILE A 144 -9.21 -9.31 5.14
N VAL A 145 -8.30 -10.04 5.79
CA VAL A 145 -8.70 -11.16 6.68
C VAL A 145 -9.45 -10.63 7.90
N VAL A 146 -8.98 -9.52 8.48
CA VAL A 146 -9.67 -8.87 9.61
C VAL A 146 -11.05 -8.39 9.18
N GLN A 147 -11.15 -7.75 8.01
CA GLN A 147 -12.41 -7.30 7.44
C GLN A 147 -13.42 -8.46 7.23
N LEU A 148 -12.96 -9.62 6.77
CA LEU A 148 -13.81 -10.79 6.59
C LEU A 148 -14.28 -11.40 7.93
N LEU A 149 -13.40 -11.43 8.94
CA LEU A 149 -13.72 -12.01 10.25
C LEU A 149 -14.60 -11.11 11.11
N VAL A 150 -14.41 -9.79 11.01
CA VAL A 150 -15.17 -8.79 11.77
C VAL A 150 -16.62 -8.73 11.32
N TYR A 151 -16.90 -8.85 10.02
CA TYR A 151 -18.25 -8.74 9.48
C TYR A 151 -19.30 -9.67 10.13
N PRO A 152 -19.09 -11.01 10.23
CA PRO A 152 -20.05 -11.89 10.88
C PRO A 152 -20.16 -11.60 12.38
N VAL A 153 -19.06 -11.26 13.06
CA VAL A 153 -19.05 -10.91 14.50
C VAL A 153 -19.82 -9.62 14.75
N GLY A 154 -19.65 -8.59 13.91
CA GLY A 154 -20.38 -7.33 13.98
C GLY A 154 -21.87 -7.50 13.72
N CYS A 155 -22.24 -8.31 12.72
CA CYS A 155 -23.63 -8.67 12.44
C CYS A 155 -24.27 -9.45 13.60
N LEU A 156 -23.52 -10.37 14.22
CA LEU A 156 -23.99 -11.13 15.38
C LEU A 156 -24.19 -10.21 16.59
N TRP A 157 -23.24 -9.33 16.87
CA TRP A 157 -23.35 -8.32 17.94
C TRP A 157 -24.58 -7.42 17.75
N ALA A 158 -24.83 -6.98 16.53
CA ALA A 158 -26.00 -6.15 16.20
C ALA A 158 -27.34 -6.85 16.52
N LYS A 159 -27.39 -8.19 16.45
CA LYS A 159 -28.58 -9.00 16.74
C LYS A 159 -28.71 -9.39 18.21
N VAL A 160 -27.59 -9.70 18.87
CA VAL A 160 -27.59 -10.28 20.23
C VAL A 160 -27.63 -9.19 21.32
N VAL A 161 -26.96 -8.06 21.10
CA VAL A 161 -26.78 -7.06 22.16
C VAL A 161 -28.01 -6.14 22.26
N PRO A 162 -28.61 -5.96 23.44
CA PRO A 162 -29.79 -5.11 23.60
C PRO A 162 -29.44 -3.63 23.40
N ARG A 163 -30.38 -2.87 22.80
CA ARG A 163 -30.28 -1.42 22.58
C ARG A 163 -30.57 -0.61 23.85
N ARG A 164 -29.80 -0.84 24.92
CA ARG A 164 -29.94 -0.06 26.16
C ARG A 164 -29.11 1.21 26.06
N VAL A 165 -29.75 2.34 26.35
CA VAL A 165 -29.11 3.66 26.44
C VAL A 165 -28.66 3.87 27.88
N PHE A 166 -27.37 4.07 28.06
CA PHE A 166 -26.74 4.42 29.33
C PHE A 166 -26.51 5.92 29.37
N ASN A 167 -26.72 6.53 30.53
CA ASN A 167 -26.39 7.93 30.75
C ASN A 167 -25.34 7.98 31.86
N VAL A 168 -24.10 8.31 31.50
CA VAL A 168 -22.97 8.37 32.43
C VAL A 168 -22.33 9.74 32.26
N PHE A 169 -22.20 10.51 33.35
CA PHE A 169 -21.67 11.88 33.34
C PHE A 169 -22.32 12.82 32.30
N GLY A 170 -23.62 12.66 32.05
CA GLY A 170 -24.37 13.49 31.08
C GLY A 170 -24.20 13.08 29.62
N LEU A 171 -23.35 12.10 29.29
CA LEU A 171 -23.27 11.50 27.96
C LEU A 171 -24.21 10.30 27.85
N ARG A 172 -25.10 10.36 26.84
CA ARG A 172 -25.94 9.23 26.43
C ARG A 172 -25.19 8.35 25.44
N TRP A 173 -24.93 7.10 25.80
CA TRP A 173 -24.25 6.12 24.94
C TRP A 173 -24.96 4.77 24.95
N THR A 174 -24.80 3.99 23.87
CA THR A 174 -25.43 2.67 23.71
C THR A 174 -24.39 1.64 23.26
N PHE A 175 -24.49 0.40 23.77
CA PHE A 175 -23.67 -0.72 23.30
C PHE A 175 -24.09 -1.24 21.92
N ASN A 176 -25.31 -0.93 21.49
CA ASN A 176 -25.81 -1.27 20.17
C ASN A 176 -26.42 -0.03 19.52
N THR A 177 -25.69 0.52 18.55
CA THR A 177 -26.05 1.68 17.72
C THR A 177 -27.00 1.32 16.58
N GLY A 178 -27.36 0.04 16.40
CA GLY A 178 -28.23 -0.43 15.32
C GLY A 178 -27.53 -1.44 14.39
N PRO A 179 -27.97 -1.55 13.13
CA PRO A 179 -27.33 -2.39 12.12
C PRO A 179 -25.82 -2.11 12.03
N PHE A 180 -25.04 -3.11 11.65
CA PHE A 180 -23.60 -2.94 11.44
C PHE A 180 -23.38 -2.18 10.13
N THR A 181 -22.76 -1.00 10.22
CA THR A 181 -22.58 -0.07 9.09
C THR A 181 -21.23 -0.27 8.39
N ILE A 182 -21.10 0.28 7.19
CA ILE A 182 -19.82 0.26 6.45
C ILE A 182 -18.76 1.05 7.23
N LYS A 183 -19.15 2.17 7.85
CA LYS A 183 -18.21 3.05 8.57
C LYS A 183 -17.67 2.45 9.86
N GLU A 184 -18.50 1.81 10.67
CA GLU A 184 -18.01 1.07 11.85
C GLU A 184 -17.04 -0.02 11.42
N HIS A 185 -17.35 -0.72 10.32
CA HIS A 185 -16.46 -1.73 9.77
C HIS A 185 -15.13 -1.13 9.30
N ALA A 186 -15.17 0.03 8.64
CA ALA A 186 -13.97 0.75 8.21
C ALA A 186 -13.09 1.17 9.39
N VAL A 187 -13.66 1.68 10.49
CA VAL A 187 -12.90 2.06 11.70
C VAL A 187 -12.19 0.85 12.32
N ILE A 188 -12.86 -0.30 12.41
CA ILE A 188 -12.25 -1.54 12.92
C ILE A 188 -11.09 -1.98 12.01
N THR A 189 -11.29 -1.94 10.69
CA THR A 189 -10.24 -2.29 9.74
C THR A 189 -9.10 -1.27 9.72
N VAL A 190 -9.34 0.03 9.95
CA VAL A 190 -8.27 1.03 10.09
C VAL A 190 -7.47 0.79 11.37
N SER A 191 -8.11 0.30 12.44
CA SER A 191 -7.40 -0.12 13.66
C SER A 191 -6.37 -1.23 13.37
N ARG A 192 -6.49 -1.99 12.28
CA ARG A 192 -5.46 -2.91 11.78
C ARG A 192 -4.10 -2.24 11.60
N LEU A 193 -4.03 -0.94 11.30
CA LEU A 193 -2.76 -0.25 11.08
C LEU A 193 -1.79 -0.40 12.27
N PHE A 194 -2.32 -0.68 13.46
CA PHE A 194 -1.51 -0.95 14.65
C PHE A 194 -0.84 -2.33 14.70
N PHE A 195 -1.10 -3.27 13.77
CA PHE A 195 -0.40 -4.57 13.87
C PHE A 195 1.03 -4.41 13.33
N PRO A 196 2.04 -4.87 14.08
CA PRO A 196 3.41 -4.94 13.58
C PRO A 196 3.46 -5.81 12.33
N THR A 197 3.94 -5.25 11.22
CA THR A 197 4.41 -6.05 10.08
C THR A 197 5.91 -6.28 10.22
N PRO A 198 6.50 -7.33 9.60
CA PRO A 198 7.93 -7.62 9.69
C PRO A 198 8.82 -6.42 9.34
N LYS A 199 8.32 -5.52 8.49
CA LYS A 199 9.00 -4.29 8.03
C LYS A 199 8.76 -3.08 8.94
N THR A 200 7.89 -3.17 9.95
CA THR A 200 7.61 -2.06 10.87
C THR A 200 8.70 -1.94 11.91
N MET A 201 9.02 -0.69 12.28
CA MET A 201 10.00 -0.32 13.32
C MET A 201 9.83 -1.11 14.63
N LEU A 202 8.60 -1.54 14.96
CA LEU A 202 8.30 -2.39 16.12
C LEU A 202 8.95 -3.79 16.05
N ASN A 203 8.91 -4.49 14.91
CA ASN A 203 9.58 -5.78 14.76
C ASN A 203 11.10 -5.61 14.83
N VAL A 204 11.64 -4.63 14.12
CA VAL A 204 13.07 -4.31 14.14
C VAL A 204 13.54 -4.00 15.56
N LEU A 205 12.74 -3.28 16.35
CA LEU A 205 13.06 -2.97 17.74
C LEU A 205 12.99 -4.20 18.65
N ILE A 206 11.99 -5.06 18.52
CA ILE A 206 11.93 -6.30 19.31
C ILE A 206 13.12 -7.19 18.98
N HIS A 207 13.48 -7.30 17.69
CA HIS A 207 14.71 -7.97 17.27
C HIS A 207 15.95 -7.26 17.82
N PHE A 208 15.99 -5.94 17.86
CA PHE A 208 17.09 -5.17 18.43
C PHE A 208 17.20 -5.40 19.94
N CYS A 209 16.13 -5.27 20.73
CA CYS A 209 16.14 -5.52 22.16
C CYS A 209 16.49 -6.98 22.48
N ARG A 210 15.99 -7.97 21.72
CA ARG A 210 16.36 -9.37 21.87
C ARG A 210 17.81 -9.62 21.44
N SER A 211 18.29 -8.95 20.40
CA SER A 211 19.69 -9.02 19.95
C SER A 211 20.62 -8.36 20.98
N CYS A 212 20.24 -7.25 21.59
CA CYS A 212 20.97 -6.63 22.69
C CYS A 212 21.10 -7.58 23.89
N GLN A 213 20.05 -8.34 24.20
CA GLN A 213 20.14 -9.35 25.24
C GLN A 213 21.02 -10.54 24.82
N THR A 214 20.88 -11.02 23.58
CA THR A 214 21.58 -12.25 23.12
C THR A 214 23.05 -12.01 22.79
N PHE A 215 23.37 -10.89 22.14
CA PHE A 215 24.72 -10.56 21.67
C PHE A 215 25.48 -9.63 22.61
N PHE A 216 24.78 -8.77 23.36
CA PHE A 216 25.40 -7.76 24.21
C PHE A 216 25.08 -7.95 25.71
N ASN A 217 24.28 -8.94 26.12
CA ASN A 217 23.84 -9.14 27.52
C ASN A 217 23.25 -7.88 28.20
N ILE A 218 22.73 -6.92 27.42
CA ILE A 218 22.07 -5.73 27.95
C ILE A 218 20.56 -5.98 28.01
N ASN A 219 20.01 -5.95 29.23
CA ASN A 219 18.56 -6.00 29.44
C ASN A 219 17.99 -4.59 29.47
N LEU A 220 17.41 -4.13 28.36
CA LEU A 220 16.77 -2.81 28.26
C LEU A 220 15.43 -2.72 29.05
N GLY A 221 14.95 -3.82 29.62
CA GLY A 221 13.71 -3.87 30.40
C GLY A 221 12.44 -3.75 29.54
N TRP A 222 11.30 -4.18 30.09
CA TRP A 222 10.02 -4.17 29.37
C TRP A 222 9.44 -2.74 29.23
N GLY A 223 9.67 -1.87 30.21
CA GLY A 223 9.16 -0.50 30.22
C GLY A 223 9.75 0.37 29.10
N PHE A 224 11.05 0.23 28.83
CA PHE A 224 11.71 0.89 27.71
C PHE A 224 11.11 0.45 26.38
N ALA A 225 10.94 -0.86 26.18
CA ALA A 225 10.34 -1.42 24.97
C ALA A 225 8.91 -0.89 24.75
N LEU A 226 8.11 -0.76 25.81
CA LEU A 226 6.75 -0.22 25.74
C LEU A 226 6.74 1.26 25.37
N LEU A 227 7.49 2.10 26.11
CA LEU A 227 7.53 3.55 25.89
C LEU A 227 8.08 3.89 24.50
N PHE A 228 9.12 3.19 24.06
CA PHE A 228 9.69 3.37 22.74
C PHE A 228 8.72 2.90 21.64
N THR A 229 8.02 1.79 21.86
CA THR A 229 6.98 1.33 20.91
C THR A 229 5.90 2.40 20.78
N LEU A 230 5.40 2.92 21.90
CA LEU A 230 4.36 3.94 21.90
C LEU A 230 4.82 5.21 21.20
N SER A 231 6.03 5.71 21.50
CA SER A 231 6.57 6.93 20.89
C SER A 231 6.73 6.78 19.37
N SER A 232 7.24 5.65 18.89
CA SER A 232 7.40 5.39 17.45
C SER A 232 6.08 5.40 16.67
N GLN A 233 5.02 4.81 17.25
CA GLN A 233 3.69 4.78 16.64
C GLN A 233 3.04 6.17 16.65
N MET A 234 3.19 6.92 17.75
CA MET A 234 2.69 8.29 17.85
C MET A 234 3.33 9.21 16.83
N ILE A 235 4.64 9.09 16.60
CA ILE A 235 5.36 9.88 15.57
C ILE A 235 4.80 9.58 14.18
N GLY A 236 4.61 8.30 13.83
CA GLY A 236 4.04 7.92 12.54
C GLY A 236 2.63 8.46 12.31
N MET A 237 1.77 8.38 13.33
CA MET A 237 0.40 8.92 13.27
C MET A 237 0.38 10.45 13.20
N ALA A 238 1.28 11.13 13.93
CA ALA A 238 1.41 12.59 13.88
C ALA A 238 1.85 13.06 12.48
N LEU A 239 2.85 12.41 11.88
CA LEU A 239 3.25 12.69 10.49
C LEU A 239 2.08 12.47 9.52
N SER A 240 1.40 11.33 9.62
CA SER A 240 0.23 11.05 8.76
C SER A 240 -0.86 12.12 8.88
N GLY A 241 -1.12 12.62 10.09
CA GLY A 241 -2.06 13.71 10.34
C GLY A 241 -1.65 15.02 9.67
N ILE A 242 -0.37 15.41 9.77
CA ILE A 242 0.16 16.63 9.15
C ILE A 242 0.08 16.54 7.62
N PHE A 243 0.44 15.38 7.06
CA PHE A 243 0.47 15.19 5.60
C PHE A 243 -0.89 14.83 4.99
N ARG A 244 -1.94 14.58 5.79
CA ARG A 244 -3.29 14.22 5.31
C ARG A 244 -3.83 15.22 4.28
N ARG A 245 -3.65 16.53 4.52
CA ARG A 245 -4.11 17.58 3.61
C ARG A 245 -3.43 17.52 2.25
N PHE A 246 -2.18 17.07 2.20
CA PHE A 246 -1.36 17.06 0.98
C PHE A 246 -1.39 15.74 0.22
N LEU A 247 -1.56 14.61 0.93
CA LEU A 247 -1.45 13.26 0.36
C LEU A 247 -2.79 12.52 0.25
N ILE A 248 -3.82 12.91 1.02
CA ILE A 248 -5.07 12.16 1.12
C ILE A 248 -6.25 12.94 0.52
N TRP A 249 -6.36 14.24 0.81
CA TRP A 249 -7.48 15.05 0.29
C TRP A 249 -7.47 15.31 -1.22
N PRO A 250 -6.32 15.44 -1.90
CA PRO A 250 -6.31 15.64 -3.34
C PRO A 250 -6.80 14.39 -4.09
N ALA A 251 -7.80 14.56 -4.96
CA ALA A 251 -8.35 13.48 -5.80
C ALA A 251 -7.34 12.88 -6.79
N ALA A 252 -6.26 13.60 -7.10
CA ALA A 252 -5.14 13.13 -7.93
C ALA A 252 -4.32 12.01 -7.26
N MET A 253 -4.42 11.81 -5.94
CA MET A 253 -3.60 10.83 -5.22
C MET A 253 -4.30 9.46 -5.14
N ILE A 254 -3.78 8.49 -5.87
CA ILE A 254 -4.30 7.12 -5.92
C ILE A 254 -3.53 6.22 -4.96
N TRP A 255 -4.24 5.38 -4.20
CA TRP A 255 -3.66 4.36 -3.32
C TRP A 255 -4.14 2.95 -3.71
N PRO A 256 -3.51 2.30 -4.71
CA PRO A 256 -4.01 1.04 -5.26
C PRO A 256 -4.14 -0.10 -4.24
N ALA A 257 -3.26 -0.13 -3.23
CA ALA A 257 -3.29 -1.12 -2.15
C ALA A 257 -4.60 -1.09 -1.32
N VAL A 258 -5.34 0.03 -1.35
CA VAL A 258 -6.57 0.23 -0.56
C VAL A 258 -7.81 -0.21 -1.32
N PHE A 259 -7.76 -0.29 -2.66
CA PHE A 259 -8.93 -0.60 -3.50
C PHE A 259 -9.57 -1.95 -3.21
N SER A 260 -8.76 -2.94 -2.86
CA SER A 260 -9.30 -4.26 -2.49
C SER A 260 -10.11 -4.20 -1.19
N ASN A 261 -9.68 -3.40 -0.21
CA ASN A 261 -10.43 -3.23 1.04
C ASN A 261 -11.73 -2.46 0.81
N THR A 262 -11.72 -1.37 0.02
CA THR A 262 -12.92 -0.57 -0.28
C THR A 262 -13.96 -1.38 -1.03
N SER A 263 -13.52 -2.07 -2.09
CA SER A 263 -14.40 -2.94 -2.89
C SER A 263 -15.02 -4.06 -2.05
N LEU A 264 -14.26 -4.62 -1.10
CA LEU A 264 -14.75 -5.64 -0.20
C LEU A 264 -15.75 -5.09 0.82
N PHE A 265 -15.63 -3.85 1.30
CA PHE A 265 -16.62 -3.26 2.21
C PHE A 265 -17.99 -3.19 1.53
N TYR A 266 -18.00 -2.72 0.29
CA TYR A 266 -19.21 -2.68 -0.51
C TYR A 266 -19.71 -4.09 -0.80
N ALA A 267 -18.86 -5.01 -1.24
CA ALA A 267 -19.29 -6.38 -1.52
C ALA A 267 -19.87 -7.11 -0.29
N LEU A 268 -19.39 -6.80 0.92
CA LEU A 268 -19.88 -7.40 2.15
C LEU A 268 -21.22 -6.80 2.61
N HIS A 269 -21.37 -5.48 2.52
CA HIS A 269 -22.57 -4.79 2.99
C HIS A 269 -23.68 -4.70 1.93
N ASP A 270 -23.34 -4.90 0.66
CA ASP A 270 -24.29 -4.99 -0.45
C ASP A 270 -25.04 -6.33 -0.42
N LYS A 271 -26.33 -6.25 -0.08
CA LYS A 271 -27.27 -7.38 -0.05
C LYS A 271 -28.09 -7.49 -1.34
N THR A 272 -27.82 -6.65 -2.33
CA THR A 272 -28.54 -6.70 -3.61
C THR A 272 -28.24 -8.00 -4.34
N ARG A 273 -29.25 -8.53 -5.05
CA ARG A 273 -29.06 -9.72 -5.88
C ARG A 273 -28.22 -9.34 -7.09
N SER A 274 -27.32 -10.23 -7.51
CA SER A 274 -26.51 -10.03 -8.71
C SER A 274 -27.42 -9.84 -9.92
N ASP A 275 -27.43 -8.63 -10.48
CA ASP A 275 -28.17 -8.33 -11.70
C ASP A 275 -27.41 -8.90 -12.91
N PRO A 276 -28.02 -9.83 -13.68
CA PRO A 276 -27.40 -10.42 -14.86
C PRO A 276 -27.08 -9.41 -15.96
N SER A 277 -27.76 -8.26 -15.99
CA SER A 277 -27.55 -7.20 -16.99
C SER A 277 -26.23 -6.44 -16.80
N MET A 278 -25.76 -6.32 -15.56
CA MET A 278 -24.52 -5.62 -15.20
C MET A 278 -23.29 -6.55 -15.15
N THR A 279 -23.51 -7.88 -15.24
CA THR A 279 -22.45 -8.88 -14.97
C THR A 279 -22.19 -9.81 -16.16
N ASN A 280 -22.46 -9.38 -17.40
CA ASN A 280 -22.24 -10.18 -18.62
C ASN A 280 -22.83 -11.61 -18.53
N GLY A 281 -24.04 -11.76 -17.96
CA GLY A 281 -24.72 -13.06 -17.85
C GLY A 281 -24.28 -13.98 -16.71
N TRP A 282 -23.31 -13.57 -15.87
CA TRP A 282 -22.92 -14.35 -14.69
C TRP A 282 -24.02 -14.34 -13.62
N ARG A 283 -24.47 -15.54 -13.21
CA ARG A 283 -25.51 -15.73 -12.18
C ARG A 283 -24.95 -16.07 -10.80
N ILE A 284 -23.64 -16.23 -10.67
CA ILE A 284 -23.00 -16.63 -9.41
C ILE A 284 -22.91 -15.40 -8.51
N SER A 285 -23.47 -15.51 -7.29
CA SER A 285 -23.33 -14.47 -6.27
C SER A 285 -21.85 -14.27 -5.89
N ARG A 286 -21.45 -13.02 -5.66
CA ARG A 286 -20.08 -12.61 -5.26
C ARG A 286 -19.55 -13.46 -4.10
N TYR A 287 -20.39 -13.76 -3.11
CA TYR A 287 -20.05 -14.60 -1.96
C TYR A 287 -19.74 -16.06 -2.33
N ARG A 288 -20.52 -16.67 -3.23
CA ARG A 288 -20.29 -18.06 -3.66
C ARG A 288 -19.00 -18.18 -4.44
N TRP A 289 -18.75 -17.21 -5.32
CA TRP A 289 -17.50 -17.12 -6.07
C TRP A 289 -16.29 -17.00 -5.14
N PHE A 290 -16.37 -16.13 -4.13
CA PHE A 290 -15.33 -15.99 -3.11
C PHE A 290 -15.03 -17.32 -2.39
N LEU A 291 -16.07 -18.07 -1.98
CA LEU A 291 -15.89 -19.36 -1.31
C LEU A 291 -15.25 -20.42 -2.22
N TYR A 292 -15.62 -20.47 -3.50
CA TYR A 292 -14.98 -21.38 -4.46
C TYR A 292 -13.50 -21.06 -4.65
N LEU A 293 -13.16 -19.78 -4.82
CA LEU A 293 -11.77 -19.36 -4.92
C LEU A 293 -10.99 -19.62 -3.62
N MET A 294 -11.60 -19.42 -2.46
CA MET A 294 -10.97 -19.71 -1.16
C MET A 294 -10.64 -21.20 -1.01
N MET A 295 -11.57 -22.10 -1.37
CA MET A 295 -11.33 -23.54 -1.32
C MET A 295 -10.28 -23.99 -2.34
N ALA A 296 -10.33 -23.45 -3.56
CA ALA A 296 -9.33 -23.74 -4.59
C ALA A 296 -7.94 -23.24 -4.17
N ALA A 297 -7.84 -22.04 -3.61
CA ALA A 297 -6.60 -21.50 -3.08
C ALA A 297 -6.07 -22.34 -1.92
N PHE A 298 -6.93 -22.76 -0.99
CA PHE A 298 -6.55 -23.65 0.11
C PHE A 298 -5.95 -24.97 -0.41
N ALA A 299 -6.61 -25.62 -1.38
CA ALA A 299 -6.09 -26.83 -2.01
C ALA A 299 -4.76 -26.57 -2.74
N TYR A 300 -4.63 -25.42 -3.40
CA TYR A 300 -3.40 -25.02 -4.07
C TYR A 300 -2.25 -24.82 -3.09
N TYR A 301 -2.42 -24.08 -1.99
CA TYR A 301 -1.36 -23.87 -0.98
C TYR A 301 -0.95 -25.15 -0.26
N TRP A 302 -1.85 -26.12 -0.15
CA TRP A 302 -1.53 -27.43 0.44
C TRP A 302 -0.49 -28.20 -0.38
N LEU A 303 -0.48 -28.01 -1.70
CA LEU A 303 0.37 -28.77 -2.62
C LEU A 303 1.87 -28.44 -2.50
N PRO A 304 2.33 -27.18 -2.66
CA PRO A 304 3.73 -26.84 -2.45
C PRO A 304 4.11 -26.84 -0.96
N GLY A 305 3.16 -26.59 -0.04
CA GLY A 305 3.45 -26.52 1.38
C GLY A 305 3.67 -27.88 2.07
N VAL A 306 2.89 -28.90 1.69
CA VAL A 306 2.85 -30.20 2.38
C VAL A 306 3.23 -31.36 1.46
N LEU A 307 2.66 -31.42 0.25
CA LEU A 307 2.86 -32.57 -0.64
C LEU A 307 4.25 -32.57 -1.31
N TRP A 308 4.70 -31.42 -1.83
CA TRP A 308 6.00 -31.31 -2.48
C TRP A 308 6.64 -29.93 -2.31
N GLN A 309 7.49 -29.80 -1.30
CA GLN A 309 8.20 -28.56 -0.97
C GLN A 309 9.19 -28.07 -2.04
N GLY A 310 9.62 -28.96 -2.94
CA GLY A 310 10.45 -28.60 -4.10
C GLY A 310 9.72 -27.73 -5.13
N LEU A 311 8.38 -27.64 -5.08
CA LEU A 311 7.61 -26.70 -5.90
C LEU A 311 7.66 -25.26 -5.37
N SER A 312 7.94 -25.07 -4.08
CA SER A 312 8.05 -23.72 -3.51
C SER A 312 9.27 -22.96 -4.04
N VAL A 313 10.39 -23.64 -4.29
CA VAL A 313 11.59 -23.06 -4.91
C VAL A 313 12.03 -23.98 -6.04
N PHE A 314 11.49 -23.75 -7.23
CA PHE A 314 11.65 -24.64 -8.37
C PHE A 314 12.93 -24.31 -9.15
N CYS A 315 14.07 -24.73 -8.62
CA CYS A 315 15.39 -24.52 -9.23
C CYS A 315 15.82 -25.71 -10.11
N PHE A 316 15.05 -26.04 -11.15
CA PHE A 316 15.32 -27.22 -12.00
C PHE A 316 16.72 -27.22 -12.64
N VAL A 317 17.29 -26.05 -12.94
CA VAL A 317 18.63 -25.92 -13.54
C VAL A 317 19.71 -26.48 -12.61
N THR A 318 19.54 -26.33 -11.30
CA THR A 318 20.49 -26.88 -10.31
C THR A 318 20.43 -28.40 -10.23
N TRP A 319 19.33 -29.04 -10.65
CA TRP A 319 19.20 -30.50 -10.69
C TRP A 319 19.98 -31.12 -11.86
N ILE A 320 20.15 -30.38 -12.96
CA ILE A 320 20.91 -30.85 -14.13
C ILE A 320 22.37 -31.11 -13.77
N ARG A 321 22.96 -30.24 -12.93
CA ARG A 321 24.35 -30.38 -12.48
C ARG A 321 24.52 -29.89 -11.02
N PRO A 322 24.18 -30.73 -10.04
CA PRO A 322 24.09 -30.32 -8.63
C PRO A 322 25.44 -29.98 -7.99
N LYS A 323 26.56 -30.50 -8.52
CA LYS A 323 27.91 -30.28 -7.98
C LYS A 323 28.63 -29.06 -8.54
N SER A 324 28.01 -28.30 -9.45
CA SER A 324 28.66 -27.13 -10.04
C SER A 324 28.41 -25.88 -9.19
N PRO A 325 29.46 -25.27 -8.60
CA PRO A 325 29.31 -24.06 -7.79
C PRO A 325 28.80 -22.87 -8.62
N VAL A 326 29.24 -22.75 -9.87
CA VAL A 326 28.81 -21.68 -10.80
C VAL A 326 27.32 -21.75 -11.10
N ILE A 327 26.78 -22.96 -11.31
CA ILE A 327 25.35 -23.13 -11.60
C ILE A 327 24.52 -22.79 -10.35
N ASN A 328 24.98 -23.20 -9.16
CA ASN A 328 24.29 -22.86 -7.91
C ASN A 328 24.35 -21.35 -7.62
N GLN A 329 25.48 -20.69 -7.91
CA GLN A 329 25.64 -19.25 -7.77
C GLN A 329 24.68 -18.45 -8.66
N LEU A 330 24.47 -18.87 -9.91
CA LEU A 330 23.59 -18.17 -10.85
C LEU A 330 22.11 -18.56 -10.71
N PHE A 331 21.80 -19.85 -10.53
CA PHE A 331 20.43 -20.37 -10.59
C PHE A 331 19.91 -20.95 -9.27
N GLY A 332 20.72 -20.95 -8.20
CA GLY A 332 20.30 -21.41 -6.89
C GLY A 332 19.26 -20.46 -6.26
N GLY A 333 18.25 -21.03 -5.60
CA GLY A 333 17.13 -20.26 -5.05
C GLY A 333 17.38 -19.67 -3.65
N PHE A 334 18.29 -20.25 -2.86
CA PHE A 334 18.62 -19.76 -1.51
C PHE A 334 20.00 -19.11 -1.44
N THR A 335 21.01 -19.73 -2.06
CA THR A 335 22.41 -19.29 -2.02
C THR A 335 22.86 -18.57 -3.29
N GLY A 336 22.01 -18.54 -4.31
CA GLY A 336 22.29 -17.98 -5.63
C GLY A 336 21.45 -16.75 -5.96
N LEU A 337 21.63 -16.25 -7.19
CA LEU A 337 20.91 -15.10 -7.73
C LEU A 337 19.52 -15.43 -8.29
N SER A 338 19.20 -16.71 -8.46
CA SER A 338 17.93 -17.19 -9.00
C SER A 338 17.51 -16.49 -10.31
N LEU A 339 18.39 -16.50 -11.32
CA LEU A 339 18.13 -15.85 -12.63
C LEU A 339 16.84 -16.30 -13.33
N ILE A 340 16.38 -17.52 -13.05
CA ILE A 340 15.07 -18.03 -13.47
C ILE A 340 14.25 -18.28 -12.20
N PRO A 341 13.55 -17.26 -11.68
CA PRO A 341 12.80 -17.38 -10.44
C PRO A 341 11.47 -18.08 -10.71
N LEU A 342 11.45 -19.41 -10.66
CA LEU A 342 10.22 -20.21 -10.73
C LEU A 342 9.81 -20.64 -9.32
N THR A 343 8.60 -20.25 -8.94
CA THR A 343 7.96 -20.69 -7.70
C THR A 343 6.49 -20.96 -7.98
N PHE A 344 6.00 -22.08 -7.46
CA PHE A 344 4.58 -22.39 -7.44
C PHE A 344 3.95 -22.04 -6.09
N ASP A 345 4.70 -21.44 -5.18
CA ASP A 345 4.21 -21.03 -3.87
C ASP A 345 3.96 -19.52 -3.85
N TRP A 346 2.67 -19.14 -3.83
CA TRP A 346 2.29 -17.73 -3.78
C TRP A 346 2.74 -17.05 -2.49
N THR A 347 3.08 -17.80 -1.43
CA THR A 347 3.66 -17.25 -0.20
C THR A 347 5.00 -16.58 -0.48
N TYR A 348 5.85 -17.16 -1.34
CA TYR A 348 7.14 -16.53 -1.71
C TYR A 348 6.95 -15.21 -2.46
N ILE A 349 5.96 -15.15 -3.35
CA ILE A 349 5.64 -13.95 -4.13
C ILE A 349 5.04 -12.86 -3.20
N SER A 350 4.00 -13.22 -2.44
CA SER A 350 3.26 -12.29 -1.59
C SER A 350 4.06 -11.80 -0.37
N SER A 351 5.01 -12.59 0.16
CA SER A 351 5.82 -12.15 1.32
C SER A 351 6.63 -10.89 1.02
N TYR A 352 7.17 -10.75 -0.21
CA TYR A 352 7.97 -9.60 -0.59
C TYR A 352 7.14 -8.49 -1.26
N LEU A 353 6.37 -8.85 -2.31
CA LEU A 353 5.58 -7.92 -3.13
C LEU A 353 4.23 -7.54 -2.49
N GLN A 354 3.88 -8.13 -1.34
CA GLN A 354 2.58 -8.00 -0.69
C GLN A 354 1.45 -8.49 -1.60
N ASN A 355 0.86 -7.61 -2.39
CA ASN A 355 -0.18 -7.96 -3.36
C ASN A 355 0.18 -7.40 -4.75
N PRO A 356 0.90 -8.18 -5.58
CA PRO A 356 1.32 -7.71 -6.90
C PRO A 356 0.15 -7.45 -7.85
N LEU A 357 -1.02 -8.06 -7.63
CA LEU A 357 -2.19 -7.91 -8.50
C LEU A 357 -2.80 -6.51 -8.44
N LEU A 358 -2.58 -5.76 -7.36
CA LEU A 358 -3.12 -4.41 -7.19
C LEU A 358 -2.17 -3.32 -7.70
N SER A 359 -0.90 -3.64 -7.92
CA SER A 359 0.09 -2.66 -8.35
C SER A 359 0.03 -2.47 -9.87
N PRO A 360 0.15 -1.24 -10.39
CA PRO A 360 0.23 -0.98 -11.82
C PRO A 360 1.37 -1.74 -12.50
N THR A 361 1.16 -2.09 -13.77
CA THR A 361 2.12 -2.84 -14.59
C THR A 361 3.44 -2.09 -14.79
N HIS A 362 3.39 -0.76 -14.96
CA HIS A 362 4.60 0.06 -15.08
C HIS A 362 5.50 -0.05 -13.84
N SER A 363 4.93 -0.06 -12.64
CA SER A 363 5.69 -0.20 -11.39
C SER A 363 6.41 -1.56 -11.31
N HIS A 364 5.78 -2.62 -11.83
CA HIS A 364 6.40 -3.95 -11.91
C HIS A 364 7.58 -3.96 -12.87
N LEU A 365 7.41 -3.38 -14.06
CA LEU A 365 8.48 -3.27 -15.06
C LEU A 365 9.66 -2.46 -14.54
N ASN A 366 9.40 -1.31 -13.90
CA ASN A 366 10.45 -0.48 -13.30
C ASN A 366 11.24 -1.24 -12.22
N THR A 367 10.53 -1.97 -11.34
CA THR A 367 11.17 -2.81 -10.31
C THR A 367 12.01 -3.93 -10.92
N LEU A 368 11.53 -4.56 -12.00
CA LEU A 368 12.25 -5.62 -12.71
C LEU A 368 13.52 -5.08 -13.39
N ILE A 369 13.44 -3.90 -14.02
CA ILE A 369 14.60 -3.21 -14.61
C ILE A 369 15.61 -2.87 -13.52
N GLY A 370 15.16 -2.32 -12.39
CA GLY A 370 16.02 -2.01 -11.25
C GLY A 370 16.71 -3.25 -10.68
N LEU A 371 15.98 -4.36 -10.52
CA LEU A 371 16.54 -5.64 -10.11
C LEU A 371 17.61 -6.14 -11.10
N GLY A 372 17.32 -6.09 -12.39
CA GLY A 372 18.26 -6.51 -13.43
C GLY A 372 19.54 -5.67 -13.45
N LEU A 373 19.41 -4.34 -13.50
CA LEU A 373 20.53 -3.42 -13.64
C LEU A 373 21.37 -3.30 -12.37
N PHE A 374 20.74 -3.04 -11.22
CA PHE A 374 21.46 -2.69 -9.99
C PHE A 374 21.79 -3.88 -9.10
N VAL A 375 21.02 -4.96 -9.17
CA VAL A 375 21.25 -6.14 -8.33
C VAL A 375 21.93 -7.23 -9.13
N ILE A 376 21.30 -7.73 -10.20
CA ILE A 376 21.80 -8.90 -10.92
C ILE A 376 23.12 -8.59 -11.64
N ILE A 377 23.13 -7.60 -12.54
CA ILE A 377 24.33 -7.27 -13.34
C ILE A 377 25.48 -6.83 -12.43
N THR A 378 25.21 -5.96 -11.46
CA THR A 378 26.25 -5.49 -10.53
C THR A 378 26.77 -6.61 -9.64
N THR A 379 25.91 -7.52 -9.13
CA THR A 379 26.37 -8.66 -8.32
C THR A 379 27.23 -9.61 -9.14
N VAL A 380 26.83 -9.93 -10.37
CA VAL A 380 27.63 -10.74 -11.29
C VAL A 380 28.97 -10.05 -11.55
N GLY A 381 28.97 -8.74 -11.82
CA GLY A 381 30.19 -7.96 -12.02
C GLY A 381 31.14 -8.02 -10.82
N ILE A 382 30.65 -7.82 -9.60
CA ILE A 382 31.46 -7.89 -8.38
C ILE A 382 31.97 -9.33 -8.13
N SER A 383 31.11 -10.33 -8.35
CA SER A 383 31.43 -11.74 -8.04
C SER A 383 32.45 -12.34 -9.01
N TYR A 384 32.47 -11.94 -10.28
CA TYR A 384 33.40 -12.47 -11.28
C TYR A 384 34.64 -11.58 -11.51
N SER A 385 34.66 -10.35 -10.99
CA SER A 385 35.85 -9.50 -11.01
C SER A 385 36.77 -9.68 -9.79
N GLY A 386 36.35 -10.48 -8.80
CA GLY A 386 37.06 -10.62 -7.52
C GLY A 386 37.02 -9.36 -6.65
N ALA A 387 36.25 -8.34 -7.02
CA ALA A 387 36.12 -7.10 -6.27
C ALA A 387 35.52 -7.39 -4.88
N MET A 388 36.02 -6.72 -3.84
CA MET A 388 35.62 -6.94 -2.44
C MET A 388 35.92 -8.35 -1.89
N TYR A 389 36.95 -9.03 -2.42
CA TYR A 389 37.30 -10.40 -2.00
C TYR A 389 36.14 -11.39 -2.19
N SER A 390 35.29 -11.13 -3.18
CA SER A 390 34.07 -11.88 -3.48
C SER A 390 34.34 -13.34 -3.83
N ASP A 391 35.51 -13.68 -4.37
CA ASP A 391 35.90 -15.06 -4.73
C ASP A 391 35.86 -16.02 -3.53
N TYR A 392 36.10 -15.50 -2.32
CA TYR A 392 36.16 -16.28 -1.08
C TYR A 392 34.83 -16.26 -0.32
N LEU A 393 33.82 -15.54 -0.80
CA LEU A 393 32.56 -15.33 -0.11
C LEU A 393 31.38 -15.94 -0.90
N PRO A 394 30.33 -16.42 -0.21
CA PRO A 394 29.09 -16.77 -0.89
C PRO A 394 28.50 -15.53 -1.58
N ILE A 395 28.02 -15.68 -2.82
CA ILE A 395 27.41 -14.57 -3.57
C ILE A 395 26.23 -13.97 -2.81
N ASN A 396 25.36 -14.83 -2.27
CA ASN A 396 24.15 -14.42 -1.58
C ASN A 396 24.06 -14.99 -0.16
N THR A 397 24.15 -14.11 0.84
CA THR A 397 23.91 -14.42 2.26
C THR A 397 23.74 -13.14 3.06
N SER A 398 22.98 -13.20 4.14
CA SER A 398 22.81 -12.09 5.11
C SER A 398 23.86 -12.09 6.23
N SER A 399 24.78 -13.07 6.21
CA SER A 399 25.80 -13.21 7.25
C SER A 399 27.08 -12.45 6.90
N THR A 400 27.81 -12.04 7.94
CA THR A 400 29.10 -11.36 7.81
C THR A 400 30.26 -12.31 8.15
N PHE A 401 31.40 -12.10 7.49
CA PHE A 401 32.55 -13.00 7.58
C PHE A 401 33.81 -12.28 8.05
N ASP A 402 34.70 -13.03 8.69
CA ASP A 402 36.08 -12.62 8.97
C ASP A 402 37.04 -13.03 7.84
N ASN A 403 38.32 -12.69 7.98
CA ASN A 403 39.37 -13.01 7.01
C ASN A 403 39.60 -14.53 6.82
N THR A 404 39.08 -15.37 7.72
CA THR A 404 39.17 -16.83 7.65
C THR A 404 37.88 -17.48 7.14
N GLN A 405 36.94 -16.69 6.61
CA GLN A 405 35.63 -17.14 6.15
C GLN A 405 34.74 -17.69 7.28
N ASN A 406 35.10 -17.45 8.54
CA ASN A 406 34.25 -17.78 9.68
C ASN A 406 33.25 -16.64 9.94
N PHE A 407 32.16 -16.96 10.64
CA PHE A 407 31.19 -15.94 11.04
C PHE A 407 31.85 -14.87 11.91
N TYR A 408 31.62 -13.60 11.56
CA TYR A 408 32.28 -12.48 12.22
C TYR A 408 31.82 -12.35 13.68
N ASN A 409 32.76 -12.42 14.62
CA ASN A 409 32.45 -12.27 16.04
C ASN A 409 32.58 -10.81 16.50
N VAL A 410 31.45 -10.12 16.61
CA VAL A 410 31.38 -8.71 17.03
C VAL A 410 31.92 -8.50 18.46
N SER A 411 31.86 -9.51 19.34
CA SER A 411 32.34 -9.38 20.71
C SER A 411 33.85 -9.13 20.80
N ARG A 412 34.62 -9.53 19.77
CA ARG A 412 36.08 -9.37 19.74
C ARG A 412 36.54 -7.94 19.48
N ILE A 413 35.69 -7.11 18.88
CA ILE A 413 36.01 -5.71 18.51
C ILE A 413 35.44 -4.68 19.50
N LEU A 414 34.70 -5.15 20.51
CA LEU A 414 34.08 -4.29 21.50
C LEU A 414 35.02 -4.08 22.70
N GLY A 415 35.23 -2.82 23.05
CA GLY A 415 35.89 -2.36 24.26
C GLY A 415 34.94 -2.35 25.47
N PRO A 416 35.43 -1.88 26.64
CA PRO A 416 34.55 -1.63 27.78
C PRO A 416 33.42 -0.65 27.39
N ASN A 417 32.23 -0.88 27.94
CA ASN A 417 30.97 -0.17 27.63
C ASN A 417 30.46 -0.33 26.17
N PHE A 418 30.81 -1.42 25.47
CA PHE A 418 30.42 -1.63 24.07
C PHE A 418 30.89 -0.54 23.11
N SER A 419 31.96 0.17 23.49
CA SER A 419 32.63 1.12 22.61
C SER A 419 33.40 0.36 21.53
N PHE A 420 33.48 0.92 20.33
CA PHE A 420 34.26 0.34 19.25
C PHE A 420 35.76 0.55 19.51
N ASP A 421 36.51 -0.54 19.57
CA ASP A 421 37.95 -0.50 19.79
C ASP A 421 38.71 -0.71 18.46
N ILE A 422 39.37 0.35 18.00
CA ILE A 422 40.07 0.39 16.72
C ILE A 422 41.28 -0.57 16.71
N GLU A 423 41.97 -0.74 17.85
CA GLU A 423 43.14 -1.61 17.93
C GLU A 423 42.72 -3.07 17.83
N LYS A 424 41.66 -3.45 18.56
CA LYS A 424 41.07 -4.80 18.46
C LYS A 424 40.56 -5.10 17.06
N TYR A 425 39.90 -4.15 16.41
CA TYR A 425 39.44 -4.29 15.03
C TYR A 425 40.58 -4.58 14.06
N LYS A 426 41.67 -3.81 14.14
CA LYS A 426 42.86 -4.03 13.30
C LYS A 426 43.54 -5.37 13.58
N SER A 427 43.51 -5.84 14.83
CA SER A 427 44.11 -7.12 15.24
C SER A 427 43.27 -8.34 14.85
N TYR A 428 41.94 -8.22 14.80
CA TYR A 428 41.05 -9.34 14.50
C TYR A 428 40.90 -9.52 12.99
N SER A 429 40.06 -8.71 12.36
CA SER A 429 39.96 -8.63 10.90
C SER A 429 39.05 -7.46 10.48
N PRO A 430 39.23 -6.95 9.26
CA PRO A 430 38.17 -6.18 8.61
C PRO A 430 36.92 -7.05 8.42
N LEU A 431 35.77 -6.38 8.33
CA LEU A 431 34.47 -7.02 8.10
C LEU A 431 34.30 -7.32 6.60
N PHE A 432 34.04 -8.57 6.25
CA PHE A 432 33.74 -8.97 4.88
C PHE A 432 32.24 -9.20 4.70
N LEU A 433 31.68 -8.56 3.67
CA LEU A 433 30.27 -8.63 3.33
C LEU A 433 30.11 -9.36 2.00
N ALA A 434 29.11 -10.24 1.92
CA ALA A 434 28.73 -10.85 0.65
C ALA A 434 28.32 -9.78 -0.38
N PRO A 435 28.58 -9.98 -1.68
CA PRO A 435 28.26 -9.01 -2.72
C PRO A 435 26.81 -8.52 -2.70
N THR A 436 25.83 -9.42 -2.58
CA THR A 436 24.40 -9.01 -2.53
C THR A 436 24.08 -8.20 -1.27
N PHE A 437 24.71 -8.53 -0.14
CA PHE A 437 24.48 -7.84 1.13
C PHE A 437 25.06 -6.43 1.13
N ALA A 438 26.27 -6.26 0.58
CA ALA A 438 26.88 -4.95 0.38
C ALA A 438 26.04 -4.06 -0.55
N LEU A 439 25.57 -4.62 -1.67
CA LEU A 439 24.69 -3.90 -2.60
C LEU A 439 23.35 -3.53 -1.96
N ASN A 440 22.75 -4.42 -1.16
CA ASN A 440 21.51 -4.11 -0.47
C ASN A 440 21.65 -2.91 0.48
N TYR A 441 22.76 -2.80 1.21
CA TYR A 441 23.06 -1.61 2.02
C TYR A 441 23.26 -0.36 1.18
N GLY A 442 24.11 -0.44 0.14
CA GLY A 442 24.38 0.70 -0.74
C GLY A 442 23.13 1.25 -1.41
N LEU A 443 22.29 0.35 -1.95
CA LEU A 443 21.03 0.69 -2.58
C LEU A 443 20.00 1.23 -1.58
N SER A 444 20.00 0.77 -0.33
CA SER A 444 19.13 1.31 0.71
C SER A 444 19.43 2.79 1.01
N PHE A 445 20.71 3.17 1.09
CA PHE A 445 21.10 4.58 1.23
C PHE A 445 20.81 5.39 -0.04
N ALA A 446 21.10 4.82 -1.21
CA ALA A 446 20.83 5.48 -2.49
C ALA A 446 19.32 5.72 -2.68
N ALA A 447 18.46 4.80 -2.26
CA ALA A 447 17.02 4.92 -2.37
C ALA A 447 16.47 6.13 -1.60
N LEU A 448 16.98 6.42 -0.39
CA LEU A 448 16.56 7.59 0.38
C LEU A 448 16.87 8.90 -0.37
N THR A 449 18.09 9.02 -0.89
CA THR A 449 18.50 10.18 -1.69
C THR A 449 17.73 10.27 -3.00
N ALA A 450 17.51 9.13 -3.68
CA ALA A 450 16.77 9.06 -4.93
C ALA A 450 15.32 9.52 -4.75
N VAL A 451 14.66 9.17 -3.64
CA VAL A 451 13.30 9.65 -3.32
C VAL A 451 13.29 11.17 -3.18
N LEU A 452 14.24 11.76 -2.47
CA LEU A 452 14.32 13.23 -2.32
C LEU A 452 14.55 13.93 -3.66
N VAL A 453 15.48 13.41 -4.48
CA VAL A 453 15.76 13.95 -5.82
C VAL A 453 14.55 13.79 -6.75
N HIS A 454 13.90 12.63 -6.72
CA HIS A 454 12.71 12.36 -7.52
C HIS A 454 11.56 13.30 -7.15
N ILE A 455 11.28 13.49 -5.86
CA ILE A 455 10.27 14.44 -5.38
C ILE A 455 10.62 15.86 -5.82
N ALA A 456 11.88 16.28 -5.67
CA ALA A 456 12.32 17.62 -6.03
C ALA A 456 12.14 17.91 -7.54
N LEU A 457 12.49 16.96 -8.40
CA LEU A 457 12.43 17.11 -9.86
C LEU A 457 11.00 17.01 -10.41
N TYR A 458 10.22 16.02 -9.98
CA TYR A 458 8.90 15.74 -10.56
C TYR A 458 7.77 16.47 -9.83
N HIS A 459 7.79 16.48 -8.49
CA HIS A 459 6.69 17.02 -7.68
C HIS A 459 7.02 18.35 -7.00
N GLY A 460 8.25 18.85 -7.09
CA GLY A 460 8.69 20.06 -6.38
C GLY A 460 7.85 21.29 -6.73
N LYS A 461 7.53 21.49 -8.01
CA LYS A 461 6.69 22.62 -8.47
C LYS A 461 5.26 22.54 -7.93
N GLU A 462 4.69 21.34 -7.90
CA GLU A 462 3.34 21.06 -7.40
C GLU A 462 3.26 21.29 -5.88
N ILE A 463 4.25 20.83 -5.13
CA ILE A 463 4.34 21.00 -3.67
C ILE A 463 4.45 22.48 -3.31
N ILE A 464 5.32 23.24 -3.99
CA ILE A 464 5.48 24.69 -3.73
C ILE A 464 4.17 25.44 -4.01
N TYR A 465 3.47 25.09 -5.10
CA TYR A 465 2.17 25.67 -5.42
C TYR A 465 1.14 25.37 -4.32
N ARG A 466 1.01 24.10 -3.92
CA ARG A 466 0.06 23.68 -2.87
C ARG A 466 0.38 24.29 -1.52
N ALA A 467 1.66 24.46 -1.19
CA ALA A 467 2.09 25.15 0.03
C ALA A 467 1.62 26.61 0.03
N LYS A 468 1.85 27.34 -1.07
CA LYS A 468 1.38 28.73 -1.23
C LYS A 468 -0.15 28.85 -1.20
N ALA A 469 -0.86 27.94 -1.87
CA ALA A 469 -2.32 27.90 -1.86
C ALA A 469 -2.88 27.59 -0.47
N ALA A 470 -2.19 26.76 0.31
CA ALA A 470 -2.60 26.41 1.67
C ALA A 470 -2.47 27.59 2.64
N GLU A 471 -1.42 28.39 2.50
CA GLU A 471 -1.17 29.61 3.28
C GLU A 471 -2.26 30.66 3.05
N ILE A 472 -2.60 30.92 1.78
CA ILE A 472 -3.68 31.83 1.39
C ILE A 472 -5.03 31.38 1.98
N LYS A 473 -5.36 30.08 1.89
CA LYS A 473 -6.63 29.57 2.43
C LYS A 473 -6.70 29.64 3.97
N SER A 474 -5.55 29.58 4.66
CA SER A 474 -5.49 29.74 6.12
C SER A 474 -5.70 31.18 6.57
N GLN A 475 -5.26 32.17 5.78
CA GLN A 475 -5.49 33.59 6.03
C GLN A 475 -6.95 34.01 5.82
N ILE A 476 -7.70 33.28 4.99
CA ILE A 476 -9.13 33.54 4.73
C ILE A 476 -10.04 32.86 5.77
N SER A 477 -9.53 31.86 6.51
CA SER A 477 -10.28 31.13 7.54
C SER A 477 -10.10 31.66 8.98
N ILE A 478 -9.48 32.83 9.13
CA ILE A 478 -9.41 33.62 10.37
C ILE A 478 -10.33 34.82 10.17
#